data_AF-A0A389LXP4-F1
#
_entry.id   AF-A0A389LXP4-F1
#
_cell.length_a   1.000
_cell.length_b   1.000
_cell.length_c   1.000
_cell.angle_alpha   90.00
_cell.angle_beta   90.00
_cell.angle_gamma   90.00
#
_symmetry.space_group_name_H-M   'P 1'
#
loop_
_entity.id
_entity.type
_entity.pdbx_description
1 polymer ?
#
loop_
_entity_poly.entity_id
_entity_poly.type
_entity_poly.pdbx_seq_one_letter_code
_entity_poly.pdbx_strand_id
1 'polypeptide(L)'
;MNMERKDKKERKPRRTRSLIRKDIFDAVGGIVKNEGFSKLSINLISEYAEMETVVIYRHFTSLEKIIEQYVERFDFWLSLFTLNEEKEEKATNREAYLESIFEMLDFVHKKREIQQLIVWELTEDNHITDGIAQRRELDLEAFSDKYVTLFEGTGIDVKAISAIIISAIYYLSAHKNRSPFNGISTKGTEGRQIIMDSISQIIGLLFDKKEKIKEKAIARKMLEESIPMEVVMKVTGLSKVEILG
;
A
#
# COMPACT_ATOMS: atom_id res chain seq x y z
N MET A 1 70.67 -15.99 -10.66
CA MET A 1 69.53 -16.93 -10.76
C MET A 1 68.46 -16.43 -9.80
N ASN A 2 67.59 -15.54 -10.27
CA ASN A 2 66.55 -14.90 -9.45
C ASN A 2 65.34 -15.85 -9.34
N MET A 3 65.03 -16.29 -8.12
CA MET A 3 63.75 -16.93 -7.82
C MET A 3 62.69 -15.85 -7.63
N GLU A 4 61.72 -15.82 -8.53
CA GLU A 4 60.51 -15.01 -8.43
C GLU A 4 59.77 -15.32 -7.12
N ARG A 5 59.57 -14.28 -6.30
CA ARG A 5 58.65 -14.31 -5.16
C ARG A 5 57.24 -14.33 -5.73
N LYS A 6 56.55 -15.47 -5.61
CA LYS A 6 55.10 -15.57 -5.84
C LYS A 6 54.37 -14.54 -4.97
N ASP A 7 53.68 -13.61 -5.61
CA ASP A 7 52.76 -12.69 -4.96
C ASP A 7 51.75 -13.47 -4.10
N LYS A 8 51.84 -13.29 -2.78
CA LYS A 8 50.82 -13.73 -1.85
C LYS A 8 49.56 -12.90 -2.14
N LYS A 9 48.59 -13.48 -2.86
CA LYS A 9 47.22 -12.94 -2.94
C LYS A 9 46.75 -12.63 -1.52
N GLU A 10 46.54 -11.35 -1.21
CA GLU A 10 45.93 -10.91 0.04
C GLU A 10 44.60 -11.64 0.21
N ARG A 11 44.49 -12.41 1.30
CA ARG A 11 43.23 -13.08 1.63
C ARG A 11 42.24 -11.99 2.03
N LYS A 12 41.23 -11.75 1.18
CA LYS A 12 40.11 -10.86 1.51
C LYS A 12 39.60 -11.20 2.92
N PRO A 13 39.35 -10.20 3.79
CA PRO A 13 38.89 -10.44 5.15
C PRO A 13 37.63 -11.31 5.14
N ARG A 14 37.55 -12.25 6.09
CA ARG A 14 36.44 -13.20 6.18
C ARG A 14 35.13 -12.43 6.38
N ARG A 15 34.20 -12.50 5.42
CA ARG A 15 32.88 -11.88 5.54
C ARG A 15 32.17 -12.44 6.78
N THR A 16 31.56 -11.56 7.57
CA THR A 16 30.72 -11.96 8.70
C THR A 16 29.43 -12.60 8.21
N ARG A 17 28.77 -13.42 9.05
CA ARG A 17 27.50 -14.04 8.66
C ARG A 17 26.42 -13.01 8.32
N SER A 18 26.42 -11.87 9.01
CA SER A 18 25.49 -10.77 8.76
C SER A 18 25.74 -10.11 7.41
N LEU A 19 27.01 -9.87 7.04
CA LEU A 19 27.35 -9.30 5.75
C LEU A 19 26.94 -10.23 4.60
N ILE A 20 27.19 -11.54 4.73
CA ILE A 20 26.76 -12.51 3.71
C ILE A 20 25.24 -12.49 3.50
N ARG A 21 24.47 -12.50 4.60
CA ARG A 21 23.00 -12.44 4.51
C ARG A 21 22.52 -11.13 3.89
N LYS A 22 23.18 -10.01 4.23
CA LYS A 22 22.87 -8.71 3.65
C LYS A 22 23.12 -8.72 2.13
N ASP A 23 24.28 -9.17 1.69
CA ASP A 23 24.64 -9.23 0.27
C ASP A 23 23.64 -10.11 -0.52
N ILE A 24 23.20 -11.24 0.07
CA ILE A 24 22.16 -12.10 -0.52
C ILE A 24 20.82 -11.35 -0.65
N PHE A 25 20.39 -10.61 0.37
CA PHE A 25 19.16 -9.82 0.28
C PHE A 25 19.27 -8.62 -0.67
N ASP A 26 20.43 -8.00 -0.76
CA ASP A 26 20.70 -6.92 -1.71
C ASP A 26 20.63 -7.47 -3.15
N ALA A 27 21.17 -8.68 -3.39
CA ALA A 27 21.05 -9.39 -4.66
C ALA A 27 19.58 -9.73 -5.00
N VAL A 28 18.83 -10.32 -4.06
CA VAL A 28 17.39 -10.59 -4.22
C VAL A 28 16.64 -9.30 -4.57
N GLY A 29 16.91 -8.20 -3.85
CA GLY A 29 16.27 -6.91 -4.13
C GLY A 29 16.62 -6.33 -5.49
N GLY A 30 17.86 -6.51 -5.97
CA GLY A 30 18.26 -6.16 -7.32
C GLY A 30 17.45 -6.93 -8.37
N ILE A 31 17.37 -8.26 -8.23
CA ILE A 31 16.62 -9.14 -9.13
C ILE A 31 15.13 -8.75 -9.13
N VAL A 32 14.51 -8.63 -7.95
CA VAL A 32 13.09 -8.28 -7.83
C VAL A 32 12.77 -6.96 -8.54
N LYS A 33 13.59 -5.92 -8.34
CA LYS A 33 13.38 -4.61 -8.98
C LYS A 33 13.42 -4.67 -10.50
N ASN A 34 14.39 -5.39 -11.04
CA ASN A 34 14.71 -5.41 -12.46
C ASN A 34 13.88 -6.44 -13.23
N GLU A 35 13.71 -7.63 -12.64
CA GLU A 35 13.22 -8.84 -13.32
C GLU A 35 11.94 -9.41 -12.68
N GLY A 36 11.67 -9.09 -11.40
CA GLY A 36 10.49 -9.55 -10.66
C GLY A 36 10.73 -10.82 -9.84
N PHE A 37 9.79 -11.15 -8.97
CA PHE A 37 9.89 -12.29 -8.06
C PHE A 37 9.92 -13.64 -8.78
N SER A 38 9.17 -13.81 -9.87
CA SER A 38 9.13 -15.07 -10.65
C SER A 38 10.46 -15.44 -11.32
N LYS A 39 11.44 -14.53 -11.36
CA LYS A 39 12.79 -14.78 -11.88
C LYS A 39 13.80 -15.18 -10.81
N LEU A 40 13.43 -15.16 -9.53
CA LEU A 40 14.33 -15.55 -8.45
C LEU A 40 14.72 -17.02 -8.59
N SER A 41 16.03 -17.26 -8.56
CA SER A 41 16.62 -18.59 -8.49
C SER A 41 17.93 -18.52 -7.73
N ILE A 42 18.37 -19.64 -7.14
CA ILE A 42 19.64 -19.68 -6.41
C ILE A 42 20.82 -19.34 -7.31
N ASN A 43 20.78 -19.72 -8.59
CA ASN A 43 21.83 -19.38 -9.56
C ASN A 43 21.86 -17.88 -9.85
N LEU A 44 20.71 -17.25 -10.08
CA LEU A 44 20.66 -15.82 -10.34
C LEU A 44 21.07 -14.99 -9.11
N ILE A 45 20.67 -15.44 -7.91
CA ILE A 45 21.12 -14.82 -6.64
C ILE A 45 22.63 -14.99 -6.48
N SER A 46 23.17 -16.15 -6.82
CA SER A 46 24.61 -16.45 -6.80
C SER A 46 25.41 -15.52 -7.72
N GLU A 47 24.90 -15.28 -8.93
CA GLU A 47 25.48 -14.34 -9.88
C GLU A 47 25.45 -12.90 -9.35
N TYR A 48 24.28 -12.42 -8.90
CA TYR A 48 24.12 -11.05 -8.39
C TYR A 48 24.93 -10.79 -7.10
N ALA A 49 25.04 -11.78 -6.21
CA ALA A 49 25.78 -11.65 -4.95
C ALA A 49 27.29 -11.88 -5.10
N GLU A 50 27.75 -12.34 -6.27
CA GLU A 50 29.10 -12.84 -6.51
C GLU A 50 29.52 -13.91 -5.49
N MET A 51 28.63 -14.88 -5.24
CA MET A 51 28.81 -15.94 -4.25
C MET A 51 28.50 -17.31 -4.83
N GLU A 52 29.31 -18.31 -4.51
CA GLU A 52 28.99 -19.71 -4.81
C GLU A 52 27.66 -20.13 -4.17
N THR A 53 26.84 -20.90 -4.90
CA THR A 53 25.53 -21.40 -4.43
C THR A 53 25.64 -22.15 -3.11
N VAL A 54 26.74 -22.87 -2.89
CA VAL A 54 27.03 -23.59 -1.64
C VAL A 54 27.18 -22.65 -0.44
N VAL A 55 27.61 -21.39 -0.64
CA VAL A 55 27.64 -20.39 0.42
C VAL A 55 26.23 -19.92 0.75
N ILE A 56 25.38 -19.71 -0.26
CA ILE A 56 23.97 -19.33 -0.08
C ILE A 56 23.23 -20.43 0.71
N TYR A 57 23.35 -21.70 0.29
CA TYR A 57 22.70 -22.83 0.97
C TYR A 57 23.15 -23.04 2.41
N ARG A 58 24.38 -22.64 2.76
CA ARG A 58 24.86 -22.67 4.15
C ARG A 58 24.17 -21.64 5.06
N HIS A 59 23.62 -20.57 4.48
CA HIS A 59 22.96 -19.49 5.20
C HIS A 59 21.43 -19.56 5.14
N PHE A 60 20.90 -20.17 4.10
CA PHE A 60 19.48 -20.35 3.84
C PHE A 60 19.22 -21.75 3.27
N THR A 61 18.34 -22.50 3.90
CA THR A 61 18.09 -23.92 3.59
C THR A 61 17.43 -24.15 2.23
N SER A 62 16.74 -23.15 1.69
CA SER A 62 16.09 -23.21 0.38
C SER A 62 15.87 -21.81 -0.20
N LEU A 63 15.47 -21.73 -1.48
CA LEU A 63 15.08 -20.47 -2.12
C LEU A 63 13.87 -19.85 -1.43
N GLU A 64 12.88 -20.66 -1.10
CA GLU A 64 11.65 -20.25 -0.40
C GLU A 64 12.00 -19.57 0.92
N LYS A 65 12.95 -20.12 1.69
CA LYS A 65 13.39 -19.52 2.96
C LYS A 65 14.07 -18.16 2.78
N ILE A 66 14.74 -17.93 1.65
CA ILE A 66 15.31 -16.63 1.30
C ILE A 66 14.17 -15.65 1.00
N ILE A 67 13.21 -16.07 0.17
CA ILE A 67 12.07 -15.24 -0.26
C ILE A 67 11.23 -14.85 0.96
N GLU A 68 10.84 -15.80 1.81
CA GLU A 68 10.08 -15.56 3.04
C GLU A 68 10.74 -14.50 3.92
N GLN A 69 12.02 -14.67 4.27
CA GLN A 69 12.74 -13.71 5.13
C GLN A 69 12.98 -12.36 4.43
N TYR A 70 13.06 -12.36 3.10
CA TYR A 70 13.18 -11.12 2.33
C TYR A 70 11.86 -10.35 2.37
N VAL A 71 10.72 -10.99 2.06
CA VAL A 71 9.41 -10.34 2.02
C VAL A 71 8.95 -9.87 3.40
N GLU A 72 9.28 -10.59 4.48
CA GLU A 72 9.02 -10.17 5.87
C GLU A 72 9.55 -8.76 6.18
N ARG A 73 10.59 -8.28 5.48
CA ARG A 73 11.15 -6.93 5.68
C ARG A 73 10.30 -5.82 5.03
N PHE A 74 9.45 -6.18 4.09
CA PHE A 74 8.61 -5.26 3.32
C PHE A 74 7.14 -5.40 3.66
N ASP A 75 6.72 -6.56 4.16
CA ASP A 75 5.31 -6.93 4.32
C ASP A 75 4.55 -6.03 5.30
N PHE A 76 5.22 -5.55 6.34
CA PHE A 76 4.65 -4.65 7.36
C PHE A 76 4.48 -3.20 6.92
N TRP A 77 4.39 -2.95 5.62
CA TRP A 77 4.35 -1.58 5.14
C TRP A 77 2.98 -0.92 5.29
N LEU A 78 1.89 -1.69 5.22
CA LEU A 78 0.53 -1.16 5.43
C LEU A 78 0.28 -0.83 6.89
N SER A 79 0.85 -1.61 7.81
CA SER A 79 0.74 -1.33 9.25
C SER A 79 1.35 0.02 9.65
N LEU A 80 2.26 0.59 8.84
CA LEU A 80 2.76 1.96 9.04
C LEU A 80 1.65 3.03 8.91
N PHE A 81 0.56 2.74 8.20
CA PHE A 81 -0.56 3.67 8.01
C PHE A 81 -1.75 3.37 8.94
N THR A 82 -1.80 2.18 9.54
CA THR A 82 -2.88 1.81 10.49
C THR A 82 -2.54 2.15 11.94
N LEU A 83 -1.27 2.40 12.28
CA LEU A 83 -0.80 2.53 13.68
C LEU A 83 -0.53 3.98 14.16
N ASN A 84 -0.73 5.00 13.33
CA ASN A 84 -0.44 6.39 13.72
C ASN A 84 -1.62 7.09 14.40
N GLU A 85 -1.92 6.69 15.65
CA GLU A 85 -2.97 7.30 16.48
C GLU A 85 -2.72 8.80 16.75
N GLU A 86 -1.46 9.23 16.86
CA GLU A 86 -1.09 10.63 17.12
C GLU A 86 -1.52 11.61 16.00
N LYS A 87 -1.70 11.13 14.76
CA LYS A 87 -2.17 11.96 13.65
C LYS A 87 -3.67 12.19 13.70
N GLU A 88 -4.42 11.21 14.19
CA GLU A 88 -5.88 11.22 14.20
C GLU A 88 -6.45 12.24 15.20
N GLU A 89 -5.71 12.59 16.27
CA GLU A 89 -6.17 13.57 17.27
C GLU A 89 -6.31 15.01 16.73
N LYS A 90 -5.63 15.37 15.64
CA LYS A 90 -5.55 16.76 15.15
C LYS A 90 -6.23 17.01 13.82
N ALA A 91 -6.57 15.95 13.08
CA ALA A 91 -7.18 16.04 11.76
C ALA A 91 -8.69 15.78 11.84
N THR A 92 -9.47 16.37 10.95
CA THR A 92 -10.85 15.89 10.74
C THR A 92 -10.81 14.45 10.20
N ASN A 93 -11.84 13.65 10.46
CA ASN A 93 -11.94 12.28 9.95
C ASN A 93 -11.74 12.18 8.42
N ARG A 94 -12.15 13.22 7.67
CA ARG A 94 -11.96 13.30 6.22
C ARG A 94 -10.49 13.50 5.87
N GLU A 95 -9.81 14.41 6.56
CA GLU A 95 -8.38 14.69 6.34
C GLU A 95 -7.52 13.47 6.71
N ALA A 96 -7.80 12.82 7.84
CA ALA A 96 -7.13 11.60 8.25
C ALA A 96 -7.27 10.49 7.19
N TYR A 97 -8.49 10.26 6.68
CA TYR A 97 -8.73 9.29 5.61
C TYR A 97 -7.95 9.62 4.34
N LEU A 98 -7.98 10.89 3.91
CA LEU A 98 -7.24 11.36 2.74
C LEU A 98 -5.73 11.17 2.89
N GLU A 99 -5.19 11.55 4.04
CA GLU A 99 -3.77 11.44 4.34
C GLU A 99 -3.32 9.98 4.27
N SER A 100 -4.03 9.05 4.91
CA SER A 100 -3.69 7.63 4.85
C SER A 100 -3.70 7.07 3.42
N ILE A 101 -4.68 7.44 2.61
CA ILE A 101 -4.77 7.02 1.21
C ILE A 101 -3.61 7.60 0.38
N PHE A 102 -3.24 8.85 0.62
CA PHE A 102 -2.13 9.51 -0.06
C PHE A 102 -0.78 8.93 0.32
N GLU A 103 -0.56 8.64 1.60
CA GLU A 103 0.64 7.98 2.08
C GLU A 103 0.78 6.57 1.49
N MET A 104 -0.32 5.83 1.41
CA MET A 104 -0.35 4.52 0.74
C MET A 104 0.03 4.63 -0.74
N LEU A 105 -0.59 5.57 -1.48
CA LEU A 105 -0.25 5.80 -2.88
C LEU A 105 1.23 6.17 -3.04
N ASP A 106 1.73 7.13 -2.27
CA ASP A 106 3.13 7.57 -2.35
C ASP A 106 4.11 6.43 -2.09
N PHE A 107 3.82 5.60 -1.08
CA PHE A 107 4.64 4.46 -0.71
C PHE A 107 4.69 3.39 -1.81
N VAL A 108 3.53 2.90 -2.25
CA VAL A 108 3.46 1.87 -3.32
C VAL A 108 4.08 2.41 -4.60
N HIS A 109 3.81 3.67 -4.92
CA HIS A 109 4.31 4.30 -6.13
C HIS A 109 5.84 4.44 -6.13
N LYS A 110 6.46 4.79 -5.01
CA LYS A 110 7.92 4.98 -4.91
C LYS A 110 8.69 3.67 -4.83
N LYS A 111 8.10 2.60 -4.29
CA LYS A 111 8.81 1.34 -4.03
C LYS A 111 8.55 0.28 -5.10
N ARG A 112 9.56 0.03 -5.92
CA ARG A 112 9.46 -0.94 -7.02
C ARG A 112 9.27 -2.37 -6.51
N GLU A 113 9.88 -2.72 -5.38
CA GLU A 113 9.74 -4.03 -4.75
C GLU A 113 8.29 -4.34 -4.39
N ILE A 114 7.56 -3.36 -3.84
CA ILE A 114 6.15 -3.50 -3.47
C ILE A 114 5.27 -3.66 -4.71
N GLN A 115 5.55 -2.90 -5.78
CA GLN A 115 4.86 -3.07 -7.06
C GLN A 115 5.05 -4.48 -7.61
N GLN A 116 6.27 -5.04 -7.50
CA GLN A 116 6.57 -6.39 -7.97
C GLN A 116 5.94 -7.44 -7.07
N LEU A 117 5.83 -7.17 -5.77
CA LEU A 117 5.14 -8.04 -4.81
C LEU A 117 3.64 -8.14 -5.14
N ILE A 118 2.98 -7.01 -5.44
CA ILE A 118 1.59 -6.98 -5.91
C ILE A 118 1.42 -7.80 -7.18
N VAL A 119 2.31 -7.60 -8.17
CA VAL A 119 2.23 -8.36 -9.43
C VAL A 119 2.43 -9.85 -9.17
N TRP A 120 3.42 -10.21 -8.34
CA TRP A 120 3.73 -11.60 -8.04
C TRP A 120 2.57 -12.33 -7.37
N GLU A 121 1.96 -11.70 -6.35
CA GLU A 121 0.77 -12.21 -5.68
C GLU A 121 -0.38 -12.51 -6.65
N LEU A 122 -0.59 -11.67 -7.67
CA LEU A 122 -1.67 -11.84 -8.64
C LEU A 122 -1.37 -12.86 -9.75
N THR A 123 -0.12 -13.29 -9.90
CA THR A 123 0.31 -14.15 -11.02
C THR A 123 0.74 -15.55 -10.60
N GLU A 124 1.03 -15.75 -9.31
CA GLU A 124 1.60 -17.01 -8.81
C GLU A 124 0.83 -17.49 -7.59
N ASP A 125 0.29 -18.71 -7.66
CA ASP A 125 -0.44 -19.36 -6.57
C ASP A 125 0.53 -20.24 -5.77
N ASN A 126 1.01 -19.74 -4.63
CA ASN A 126 1.88 -20.49 -3.71
C ASN A 126 1.70 -20.05 -2.26
N HIS A 127 2.22 -20.84 -1.31
CA HIS A 127 2.01 -20.58 0.12
C HIS A 127 2.59 -19.24 0.61
N ILE A 128 3.60 -18.70 -0.08
CA ILE A 128 4.18 -17.39 0.26
C ILE A 128 3.26 -16.27 -0.20
N THR A 129 2.78 -16.31 -1.45
CA THR A 129 1.85 -15.31 -2.00
C THR A 129 0.52 -15.33 -1.26
N ASP A 130 -0.01 -16.52 -0.93
CA ASP A 130 -1.21 -16.66 -0.09
C ASP A 130 -1.02 -16.02 1.29
N GLY A 131 0.12 -16.27 1.92
CA GLY A 131 0.43 -15.71 3.24
C GLY A 131 0.55 -14.17 3.21
N ILE A 132 1.11 -13.61 2.14
CA ILE A 132 1.18 -12.15 1.93
C ILE A 132 -0.23 -11.58 1.75
N ALA A 133 -1.06 -12.20 0.90
CA ALA A 133 -2.41 -11.75 0.62
C ALA A 133 -3.27 -11.71 1.89
N GLN A 134 -3.21 -12.76 2.70
CA GLN A 134 -3.94 -12.84 3.97
C GLN A 134 -3.50 -11.76 4.96
N ARG A 135 -2.20 -11.52 5.12
CA ARG A 135 -1.70 -10.45 6.02
C ARG A 135 -2.09 -9.07 5.53
N ARG A 136 -2.00 -8.84 4.21
CA ARG A 136 -2.44 -7.59 3.57
C ARG A 136 -3.92 -7.33 3.81
N GLU A 137 -4.76 -8.35 3.70
CA GLU A 137 -6.20 -8.23 3.97
C GLU A 137 -6.47 -7.79 5.41
N LEU A 138 -5.77 -8.38 6.40
CA LEU A 138 -5.91 -7.97 7.80
C LEU A 138 -5.58 -6.48 8.00
N ASP A 139 -4.51 -5.98 7.37
CA ASP A 139 -4.14 -4.57 7.45
C ASP A 139 -5.16 -3.66 6.75
N LEU A 140 -5.70 -4.07 5.59
CA LEU A 140 -6.70 -3.33 4.83
C LEU A 140 -8.06 -3.28 5.52
N GLU A 141 -8.46 -4.38 6.15
CA GLU A 141 -9.66 -4.47 6.97
C GLU A 141 -9.53 -3.55 8.19
N ALA A 142 -8.43 -3.67 8.94
CA ALA A 142 -8.17 -2.81 10.10
C ALA A 142 -8.13 -1.32 9.73
N PHE A 143 -7.56 -0.97 8.57
CA PHE A 143 -7.62 0.40 8.06
C PHE A 143 -9.06 0.88 7.84
N SER A 144 -9.88 0.07 7.16
CA SER A 144 -11.24 0.47 6.78
C SER A 144 -12.19 0.51 7.97
N ASP A 145 -12.01 -0.38 8.95
CA ASP A 145 -12.81 -0.48 10.16
C ASP A 145 -12.85 0.81 10.98
N LYS A 146 -11.75 1.57 10.99
CA LYS A 146 -11.66 2.88 11.65
C LYS A 146 -12.74 3.86 11.19
N TYR A 147 -13.21 3.73 9.96
CA TYR A 147 -14.11 4.68 9.33
C TYR A 147 -15.55 4.17 9.24
N VAL A 148 -15.82 2.89 9.49
CA VAL A 148 -17.15 2.28 9.33
C VAL A 148 -18.22 3.02 10.14
N THR A 149 -17.93 3.30 11.42
CA THR A 149 -18.88 3.97 12.33
C THR A 149 -19.24 5.38 11.87
N LEU A 150 -18.35 6.06 11.14
CA LEU A 150 -18.62 7.40 10.61
C LEU A 150 -19.75 7.39 9.57
N PHE A 151 -19.88 6.29 8.82
CA PHE A 151 -20.85 6.11 7.73
C PHE A 151 -22.11 5.34 8.16
N GLU A 152 -22.26 4.99 9.44
CA GLU A 152 -23.46 4.34 9.95
C GLU A 152 -24.74 5.13 9.62
N GLY A 153 -25.78 4.38 9.24
CA GLY A 153 -27.08 4.95 8.87
C GLY A 153 -27.11 5.70 7.53
N THR A 154 -25.99 5.79 6.81
CA THR A 154 -25.94 6.50 5.52
C THR A 154 -26.18 5.60 4.29
N GLY A 155 -26.12 4.28 4.47
CA GLY A 155 -26.19 3.31 3.36
C GLY A 155 -24.95 3.31 2.45
N ILE A 156 -23.89 4.01 2.86
CA ILE A 156 -22.61 4.05 2.16
C ILE A 156 -21.70 2.96 2.74
N ASP A 157 -21.23 2.05 1.90
CA ASP A 157 -20.25 1.04 2.27
C ASP A 157 -18.82 1.58 2.08
N VAL A 158 -18.24 2.11 3.15
CA VAL A 158 -16.88 2.66 3.12
C VAL A 158 -15.82 1.57 2.90
N LYS A 159 -16.04 0.32 3.34
CA LYS A 159 -15.10 -0.79 3.10
C LYS A 159 -15.01 -1.07 1.59
N ALA A 160 -16.15 -1.22 0.93
CA ALA A 160 -16.20 -1.46 -0.51
C ALA A 160 -15.56 -0.31 -1.31
N ILE A 161 -15.80 0.93 -0.90
CA ILE A 161 -15.20 2.11 -1.55
C ILE A 161 -13.69 2.16 -1.32
N SER A 162 -13.21 1.91 -0.10
CA SER A 162 -11.78 1.78 0.21
C SER A 162 -11.13 0.72 -0.68
N ALA A 163 -11.73 -0.46 -0.82
CA ALA A 163 -11.21 -1.53 -1.67
C ALA A 163 -11.05 -1.09 -3.14
N ILE A 164 -12.04 -0.36 -3.68
CA ILE A 164 -11.97 0.19 -5.05
C ILE A 164 -10.81 1.19 -5.17
N ILE A 165 -10.69 2.15 -4.24
CA ILE A 165 -9.63 3.17 -4.28
C ILE A 165 -8.24 2.51 -4.17
N ILE A 166 -8.07 1.58 -3.24
CA ILE A 166 -6.80 0.90 -2.97
C ILE A 166 -6.40 0.00 -4.15
N SER A 167 -7.34 -0.72 -4.75
CA SER A 167 -7.08 -1.50 -5.96
C SER A 167 -6.63 -0.62 -7.15
N ALA A 168 -7.23 0.56 -7.30
CA ALA A 168 -6.81 1.53 -8.32
C ALA A 168 -5.38 2.03 -8.05
N ILE A 169 -5.03 2.32 -6.78
CA ILE A 169 -3.68 2.71 -6.37
C ILE A 169 -2.67 1.61 -6.73
N TYR A 170 -2.98 0.35 -6.40
CA TYR A 170 -2.12 -0.79 -6.67
C TYR A 170 -1.88 -0.97 -8.16
N TYR A 171 -2.97 -1.01 -8.94
CA TYR A 171 -2.89 -1.18 -10.38
C TYR A 171 -2.09 -0.04 -11.05
N LEU A 172 -2.43 1.21 -10.76
CA LEU A 172 -1.77 2.37 -11.37
C LEU A 172 -0.30 2.46 -11.00
N SER A 173 0.06 2.07 -9.77
CA SER A 173 1.45 2.04 -9.31
C SER A 173 2.25 0.91 -9.96
N ALA A 174 1.67 -0.29 -10.09
CA ALA A 174 2.30 -1.41 -10.78
C ALA A 174 2.42 -1.18 -12.30
N HIS A 175 1.44 -0.50 -12.90
CA HIS A 175 1.39 -0.17 -14.32
C HIS A 175 2.32 0.99 -14.71
N LYS A 176 2.84 1.77 -13.75
CA LYS A 176 3.51 3.06 -14.04
C LYS A 176 4.60 3.04 -15.10
N ASN A 177 5.35 1.94 -15.22
CA ASN A 177 6.45 1.81 -16.18
C ASN A 177 6.01 1.39 -17.58
N ARG A 178 4.71 1.19 -17.83
CA ARG A 178 4.12 0.80 -19.11
C ARG A 178 3.73 2.04 -19.93
N SER A 179 2.60 1.97 -20.63
CA SER A 179 1.99 3.11 -21.30
C SER A 179 1.34 4.07 -20.30
N PRO A 180 1.01 5.30 -20.71
CA PRO A 180 0.00 6.07 -20.01
C PRO A 180 -1.28 5.24 -19.81
N PHE A 181 -1.96 5.41 -18.68
CA PHE A 181 -3.25 4.81 -18.42
C PHE A 181 -4.33 5.87 -18.56
N ASN A 182 -5.29 5.66 -19.46
CA ASN A 182 -6.27 6.68 -19.83
C ASN A 182 -5.64 8.05 -20.20
N GLY A 183 -4.50 8.02 -20.90
CA GLY A 183 -3.74 9.23 -21.25
C GLY A 183 -2.90 9.84 -20.13
N ILE A 184 -2.99 9.33 -18.89
CA ILE A 184 -2.23 9.85 -17.75
C ILE A 184 -0.95 9.02 -17.56
N SER A 185 0.21 9.67 -17.69
CA SER A 185 1.51 9.03 -17.41
C SER A 185 1.84 9.14 -15.92
N THR A 186 1.91 8.01 -15.22
CA THR A 186 2.28 7.97 -13.80
C THR A 186 3.79 7.77 -13.57
N LYS A 187 4.64 7.87 -14.60
CA LYS A 187 6.11 7.72 -14.42
C LYS A 187 6.74 8.81 -13.55
N GLY A 188 6.13 10.00 -13.53
CA GLY A 188 6.61 11.18 -12.83
C GLY A 188 5.63 11.71 -11.77
N THR A 189 5.99 12.83 -11.17
CA THR A 189 5.21 13.46 -10.10
C THR A 189 3.90 14.08 -10.57
N GLU A 190 3.84 14.58 -11.81
CA GLU A 190 2.66 15.24 -12.38
C GLU A 190 1.45 14.30 -12.45
N GLY A 191 1.57 13.17 -13.16
CA GLY A 191 0.48 12.21 -13.25
C GLY A 191 0.08 11.64 -11.89
N ARG A 192 1.04 11.47 -10.97
CA ARG A 192 0.74 11.09 -9.60
C ARG A 192 -0.11 12.14 -8.89
N GLN A 193 0.21 13.43 -9.03
CA GLN A 193 -0.59 14.51 -8.44
C GLN A 193 -2.01 14.54 -9.01
N ILE A 194 -2.17 14.34 -10.32
CA ILE A 194 -3.49 14.24 -10.96
C ILE A 194 -4.33 13.12 -10.33
N ILE A 195 -3.72 11.95 -10.08
CA ILE A 195 -4.40 10.84 -9.40
C ILE A 195 -4.76 11.21 -7.95
N MET A 196 -3.85 11.84 -7.21
CA MET A 196 -4.11 12.29 -5.83
C MET A 196 -5.27 13.28 -5.76
N ASP A 197 -5.28 14.28 -6.64
CA ASP A 197 -6.34 15.30 -6.70
C ASP A 197 -7.69 14.68 -7.09
N SER A 198 -7.67 13.68 -7.97
CA SER A 198 -8.88 12.95 -8.37
C SER A 198 -9.44 12.09 -7.23
N ILE A 199 -8.56 11.40 -6.49
CA ILE A 199 -8.93 10.65 -5.28
C ILE A 199 -9.49 11.61 -4.22
N SER A 200 -8.89 12.78 -4.05
CA SER A 200 -9.37 13.83 -3.14
C SER A 200 -10.81 14.25 -3.46
N GLN A 201 -11.11 14.44 -4.74
CA GLN A 201 -12.45 14.79 -5.20
C GLN A 201 -13.46 13.67 -4.89
N ILE A 202 -13.10 12.41 -5.19
CA ILE A 202 -13.98 11.25 -4.93
C ILE A 202 -14.30 11.13 -3.43
N ILE A 203 -13.27 11.22 -2.58
CA ILE A 203 -13.44 11.15 -1.12
C ILE A 203 -14.20 12.38 -0.61
N GLY A 204 -13.98 13.55 -1.20
CA GLY A 204 -14.76 14.74 -0.90
C GLY A 204 -16.25 14.52 -1.13
N LEU A 205 -16.61 14.06 -2.32
CA LEU A 205 -18.00 13.73 -2.67
C LEU A 205 -18.60 12.68 -1.72
N LEU A 206 -17.80 11.70 -1.30
CA LEU A 206 -18.21 10.66 -0.35
C LEU A 206 -18.59 11.26 1.01
N PHE A 207 -17.71 12.08 1.59
CA PHE A 207 -17.94 12.71 2.89
C PHE A 207 -19.04 13.77 2.83
N ASP A 208 -19.11 14.57 1.76
CA ASP A 208 -20.16 15.57 1.59
C ASP A 208 -21.54 14.90 1.47
N LYS A 209 -21.63 13.78 0.74
CA LYS A 209 -22.85 12.96 0.67
C LYS A 209 -23.24 12.40 2.04
N LYS A 210 -22.26 11.91 2.81
CA LYS A 210 -22.46 11.41 4.17
C LYS A 210 -23.06 12.48 5.08
N GLU A 211 -22.48 13.67 5.11
CA GLU A 211 -22.99 14.79 5.93
C GLU A 211 -24.40 15.18 5.51
N LYS A 212 -24.66 15.32 4.20
CA LYS A 212 -26.00 15.64 3.68
C LYS A 212 -27.07 14.62 4.08
N ILE A 213 -26.72 13.33 4.13
CA ILE A 213 -27.65 12.29 4.60
C ILE A 213 -27.95 12.46 6.10
N LYS A 214 -26.92 12.73 6.91
CA LYS A 214 -27.09 12.95 8.36
C LYS A 214 -27.93 14.20 8.65
N GLU A 215 -27.68 15.31 7.96
CA GLU A 215 -28.46 16.54 8.08
C GLU A 215 -29.93 16.31 7.75
N LYS A 216 -30.24 15.60 6.66
CA LYS A 216 -31.61 15.21 6.32
C LYS A 216 -32.27 14.35 7.39
N ALA A 217 -31.54 13.39 7.96
CA ALA A 217 -32.06 12.54 9.03
C ALA A 217 -32.37 13.34 10.30
N ILE A 218 -31.50 14.30 10.66
CA ILE A 218 -31.74 15.22 11.79
C ILE A 218 -32.97 16.08 11.51
N ALA A 219 -33.08 16.66 10.31
CA ALA A 219 -34.22 17.48 9.93
C ALA A 219 -35.55 16.70 10.02
N ARG A 220 -35.57 15.43 9.62
CA ARG A 220 -36.75 14.56 9.76
C ARG A 220 -37.11 14.30 11.22
N LYS A 221 -36.13 13.97 12.06
CA LYS A 221 -36.35 13.80 13.51
C LYS A 221 -36.88 15.08 14.17
N MET A 222 -36.40 16.25 13.77
CA MET A 222 -36.93 17.53 14.27
C MET A 222 -38.42 17.70 13.94
N LEU A 223 -38.85 17.29 12.73
CA LEU A 223 -40.26 17.31 12.35
C LEU A 223 -41.10 16.31 13.16
N GLU A 224 -40.55 15.12 13.46
CA GLU A 224 -41.19 14.11 14.32
C GLU A 224 -41.42 14.64 15.74
N GLU A 225 -40.47 15.44 16.25
CA GLU A 225 -40.56 16.17 17.52
C GLU A 225 -41.43 17.45 17.43
N SER A 226 -42.26 17.57 16.38
CA SER A 226 -43.20 18.67 16.15
C SER A 226 -42.56 20.06 15.99
N ILE A 227 -41.27 20.14 15.64
CA ILE A 227 -40.63 21.42 15.29
C ILE A 227 -41.17 21.90 13.93
N PRO A 228 -41.63 23.17 13.80
CA PRO A 228 -42.19 23.65 12.53
C PRO A 228 -41.20 23.60 11.36
N MET A 229 -41.70 23.22 10.18
CA MET A 229 -40.90 23.10 8.93
C MET A 229 -40.07 24.36 8.62
N GLU A 230 -40.64 25.55 8.82
CA GLU A 230 -39.92 26.82 8.58
C GLU A 230 -38.70 26.98 9.49
N VAL A 231 -38.80 26.54 10.74
CA VAL A 231 -37.69 26.56 11.71
C VAL A 231 -36.64 25.53 11.31
N VAL A 232 -37.05 24.31 10.95
CA VAL A 232 -36.13 23.25 10.50
C VAL A 232 -35.34 23.70 9.27
N MET A 233 -36.01 24.26 8.25
CA MET A 233 -35.36 24.79 7.05
C MET A 233 -34.38 25.93 7.38
N LYS A 234 -34.76 26.83 8.29
CA LYS A 234 -33.89 27.95 8.71
C LYS A 234 -32.63 27.47 9.45
N VAL A 235 -32.76 26.45 10.31
CA VAL A 235 -31.64 25.93 11.12
C VAL A 235 -30.71 25.05 10.29
N THR A 236 -31.27 24.18 9.45
CA THR A 236 -30.49 23.21 8.67
C THR A 236 -30.02 23.72 7.32
N GLY A 237 -30.63 24.79 6.80
CA GLY A 237 -30.38 25.29 5.44
C GLY A 237 -30.94 24.41 4.32
N LEU A 238 -31.60 23.29 4.64
CA LEU A 238 -32.18 22.37 3.67
C LEU A 238 -33.51 22.91 3.12
N SER A 239 -33.77 22.64 1.84
CA SER A 239 -35.08 22.90 1.25
C SER A 239 -36.11 21.87 1.73
N LYS A 240 -37.40 22.24 1.68
CA LYS A 240 -38.51 21.32 1.98
C LYS A 240 -38.45 20.04 1.14
N VAL A 241 -38.05 20.14 -0.12
CA VAL A 241 -37.91 18.98 -1.03
C VAL A 241 -36.79 18.05 -0.56
N GLU A 242 -35.66 18.61 -0.11
CA GLU A 242 -34.55 17.81 0.41
C GLU A 242 -34.87 17.10 1.72
N ILE A 243 -35.66 17.73 2.59
CA ILE A 243 -36.06 17.13 3.87
C ILE A 243 -37.05 15.98 3.66
N LEU A 244 -38.05 16.18 2.80
CA LEU A 244 -39.14 15.23 2.57
C LEU A 244 -38.81 14.10 1.57
N GLY A 245 -37.82 14.29 0.69
CA GLY A 245 -37.30 13.27 -0.21
C GLY A 245 -36.08 12.56 0.36
#